data_AF-A0AAD9LYR7-F1
#
_entry.id   AF-A0AAD9LYR7-F1
#
_cell.length_a   1.000
_cell.length_b   1.000
_cell.length_c   1.000
_cell.angle_alpha   90.00
_cell.angle_beta   90.00
_cell.angle_gamma   90.00
#
_symmetry.space_group_name_H-M   'P 1'
#
loop_
_entity.id
_entity.type
_entity.pdbx_description
1 polymer ?
#
loop_
_entity_poly.entity_id
_entity_poly.type
_entity_poly.pdbx_seq_one_letter_code
_entity_poly.pdbx_strand_id
1 'polypeptide(L)'
;RKHFTSSQVEEMWKRNPDYNKYPATACYSKDYSLKNPNGVFQPANITLTAGKFTELYTCMFVEAPNQFYTWGDGGSLNVGFAYDPTRCSFEHDTADLTCN
;
A
#
# COMPACT_ATOMS: atom_id res chain seq x y z
N ARG A 1 0.17 -8.23 12.32
CA ARG A 1 0.40 -7.95 10.89
C ARG A 1 -0.71 -7.08 10.31
N LYS A 2 -1.92 -7.60 10.08
CA LYS A 2 -3.07 -6.80 9.59
C LYS A 2 -3.34 -5.49 10.34
N HIS A 3 -3.36 -5.52 11.68
CA HIS A 3 -3.56 -4.29 12.47
C HIS A 3 -2.43 -3.27 12.26
N PHE A 4 -1.18 -3.73 12.10
CA PHE A 4 -0.05 -2.84 11.85
C PHE A 4 -0.19 -2.18 10.48
N THR A 5 -0.39 -2.96 9.42
CA THR A 5 -0.53 -2.43 8.06
C THR A 5 -1.70 -1.46 7.96
N SER A 6 -2.87 -1.78 8.55
CA SER A 6 -4.02 -0.87 8.61
C SER A 6 -3.72 0.45 9.34
N SER A 7 -3.11 0.39 10.54
CA SER A 7 -2.80 1.62 11.28
C SER A 7 -1.80 2.51 10.56
N GLN A 8 -0.77 1.91 9.93
CA GLN A 8 0.26 2.66 9.22
C GLN A 8 -0.29 3.33 7.96
N VAL A 9 -1.07 2.63 7.14
CA VAL A 9 -1.64 3.25 5.93
C VAL A 9 -2.65 4.35 6.26
N GLU A 10 -3.41 4.23 7.35
CA GLU A 10 -4.31 5.27 7.84
C GLU A 10 -3.55 6.52 8.33
N GLU A 11 -2.47 6.33 9.09
CA GLU A 11 -1.63 7.45 9.55
C GLU A 11 -0.94 8.16 8.39
N MET A 12 -0.44 7.40 7.41
CA MET A 12 0.13 7.95 6.19
C MET A 12 -0.93 8.69 5.38
N TRP A 13 -2.12 8.12 5.24
CA TRP A 13 -3.23 8.73 4.51
C TRP A 13 -3.62 10.08 5.11
N LYS A 14 -3.71 10.18 6.45
CA LYS A 14 -3.97 11.45 7.15
C LYS A 14 -2.90 12.52 6.88
N ARG A 15 -1.67 12.11 6.58
CA ARG A 15 -0.52 12.98 6.29
C ARG A 15 -0.29 13.15 4.79
N ASN A 16 -1.23 12.72 3.95
CA ASN A 16 -1.12 12.83 2.51
C ASN A 16 -0.91 14.31 2.11
N PRO A 17 0.20 14.65 1.44
CA PRO A 17 0.50 16.03 1.07
C PRO A 17 -0.40 16.56 -0.04
N ASP A 18 -1.01 15.68 -0.84
CA ASP A 18 -1.91 16.04 -1.94
C ASP A 18 -2.83 14.86 -2.29
N TYR A 19 -4.08 14.92 -1.79
CA TYR A 19 -5.11 13.91 -2.06
C TYR A 19 -5.53 13.83 -3.53
N ASN A 20 -5.31 14.89 -4.33
CA ASN A 20 -5.61 14.87 -5.76
C ASN A 20 -4.51 14.16 -6.55
N LYS A 21 -3.25 14.28 -6.11
CA LYS A 21 -2.13 13.60 -6.75
C LYS A 21 -1.99 12.16 -6.30
N TYR A 22 -2.18 11.91 -5.00
CA TYR A 22 -1.99 10.60 -4.37
C TYR A 22 -3.33 10.06 -3.82
N PRO A 23 -4.17 9.41 -4.62
CA PRO A 23 -5.46 8.92 -4.14
C PRO A 23 -5.36 7.64 -3.29
N ALA A 24 -4.15 7.11 -3.06
CA ALA A 24 -3.96 5.97 -2.16
C ALA A 24 -2.60 5.95 -1.44
N THR A 25 -2.56 5.24 -0.32
CA THR A 25 -1.36 4.76 0.36
C THR A 25 -1.35 3.23 0.37
N ALA A 26 -0.16 2.67 0.24
CA ALA A 26 0.05 1.22 0.26
C ALA A 26 1.19 0.88 1.20
N CYS A 27 1.05 -0.19 1.99
CA CYS A 27 2.13 -0.79 2.77
C CYS A 27 2.15 -2.29 2.50
N TYR A 28 3.28 -2.82 2.01
CA TYR A 28 3.40 -4.24 1.68
C TYR A 28 4.78 -4.81 2.02
N SER A 29 4.81 -6.05 2.52
CA SER A 29 6.05 -6.75 2.91
C SER A 29 6.51 -7.82 1.93
N LYS A 30 5.79 -8.02 0.83
CA LYS A 30 6.13 -8.98 -0.23
C LYS A 30 6.38 -8.25 -1.55
N ASP A 31 6.62 -9.03 -2.59
CA ASP A 31 6.90 -8.52 -3.94
C ASP A 31 5.66 -7.86 -4.52
N TYR A 32 5.83 -6.71 -5.15
CA TYR A 32 4.76 -6.00 -5.84
C TYR A 32 5.27 -5.45 -7.16
N SER A 33 4.35 -5.08 -8.03
CA SER A 33 4.68 -4.28 -9.21
C SER A 33 3.68 -3.16 -9.40
N LEU A 34 4.11 -2.11 -10.09
CA LEU A 34 3.27 -0.97 -10.41
C LEU A 34 3.16 -0.84 -11.92
N LYS A 35 1.98 -0.48 -12.43
CA LYS A 35 1.82 -0.13 -13.85
C LYS A 35 2.70 1.07 -14.22
N ASN A 36 2.82 2.05 -13.32
CA ASN A 36 3.78 3.14 -13.39
C ASN A 36 4.72 3.09 -12.17
N PRO A 37 5.93 2.52 -12.28
CA PRO A 37 6.90 2.45 -11.19
C PRO A 37 7.36 3.81 -10.65
N ASN A 38 7.27 4.87 -11.46
CA ASN A 38 7.61 6.23 -11.04
C ASN A 38 6.41 6.97 -10.41
N GLY A 39 5.21 6.39 -10.48
CA GLY A 39 3.97 6.95 -9.93
C GLY A 39 3.80 6.66 -8.44
N VAL A 40 4.88 6.79 -7.68
CA VAL A 40 4.87 6.64 -6.21
C VAL A 40 5.71 7.73 -5.56
N PHE A 41 5.32 8.11 -4.35
CA PHE A 41 6.01 9.14 -3.59
C PHE A 41 6.35 8.66 -2.18
N GLN A 42 7.52 9.10 -1.71
CA GLN A 42 8.07 8.80 -0.38
C GLN A 42 8.00 7.31 0.01
N PRO A 43 8.64 6.40 -0.74
CA PRO A 43 8.78 5.03 -0.29
C PRO A 43 9.60 5.00 1.01
N ALA A 44 8.99 4.50 2.08
CA ALA A 44 9.61 4.33 3.38
C ALA A 44 9.60 2.84 3.75
N ASN A 45 10.75 2.34 4.19
CA ASN A 45 10.88 0.97 4.67
C ASN A 45 10.68 0.94 6.19
N ILE A 46 9.63 0.26 6.64
CA ILE A 46 9.31 0.09 8.04
C ILE A 46 9.59 -1.36 8.44
N THR A 47 10.48 -1.54 9.40
CA THR A 47 10.78 -2.89 9.94
C THR A 47 9.86 -3.16 11.11
N LEU A 48 9.03 -4.19 11.01
CA LEU A 48 8.21 -4.70 12.11
C LEU A 48 8.91 -5.90 12.74
N THR A 49 9.29 -5.76 14.01
CA THR A 49 9.86 -6.86 14.82
C THR A 49 8.86 -7.29 15.88
N ALA A 50 8.44 -8.56 15.84
CA ALA A 50 7.53 -9.16 16.81
C ALA A 50 8.13 -10.48 17.32
N GLY A 51 8.70 -10.47 18.52
CA GLY A 51 9.40 -11.63 19.08
C GLY A 51 10.62 -12.02 18.25
N LYS A 52 10.64 -13.24 17.70
CA LYS A 52 11.71 -13.74 16.81
C LYS A 52 11.47 -13.41 15.33
N PHE A 53 10.36 -12.75 15.01
CA PHE A 53 9.93 -12.54 13.65
C PHE A 53 10.19 -11.09 13.22
N THR A 54 10.86 -10.90 12.09
CA THR A 54 11.16 -9.59 11.50
C THR A 54 10.60 -9.54 10.08
N GLU A 55 9.74 -8.56 9.81
CA GLU A 55 9.18 -8.29 8.48
C GLU A 55 9.56 -6.87 8.06
N LEU A 56 10.01 -6.72 6.81
CA LEU A 56 10.24 -5.43 6.20
C LEU A 56 9.01 -5.06 5.38
N TYR A 57 8.37 -3.94 5.70
CA TYR A 57 7.27 -3.37 4.93
C TYR A 57 7.78 -2.18 4.13
N THR A 58 7.46 -2.13 2.84
CA THR A 58 7.63 -0.94 2.01
C THR A 58 6.30 -0.20 1.98
N CYS A 59 6.29 1.04 2.45
CA CYS A 59 5.12 1.90 2.48
C CYS A 59 5.30 3.10 1.54
N MET A 60 4.27 3.48 0.80
CA MET A 60 4.34 4.56 -0.20
C MET A 60 2.99 5.23 -0.44
N PHE A 61 3.03 6.45 -0.97
CA PHE A 61 1.88 7.06 -1.64
C PHE A 61 1.83 6.59 -3.09
N VAL A 62 0.63 6.30 -3.60
CA VAL A 62 0.39 5.83 -4.96
C VAL A 62 -0.29 6.96 -5.73
N GLU A 63 0.29 7.36 -6.86
CA GLU A 63 -0.29 8.33 -7.79
C GLU A 63 -1.38 7.68 -8.65
N ALA A 64 -2.28 8.49 -9.20
CA ALA A 64 -3.18 8.05 -10.28
C ALA A 64 -2.85 8.76 -11.60
N PRO A 65 -3.02 8.09 -12.76
CA PRO A 65 -3.48 6.72 -12.89
C PRO A 65 -2.38 5.68 -12.62
N ASN A 66 -2.68 4.66 -11.82
CA ASN A 66 -1.73 3.59 -11.53
C ASN A 66 -2.44 2.29 -11.11
N GLN A 67 -1.72 1.17 -11.22
CA GLN A 67 -2.16 -0.13 -10.74
C GLN A 67 -1.09 -0.66 -9.81
N PHE A 68 -1.48 -1.08 -8.61
CA PHE A 68 -0.65 -1.81 -7.67
C PHE A 68 -0.99 -3.30 -7.76
N TYR A 69 -0.06 -4.09 -8.27
CA TYR A 69 -0.17 -5.55 -8.33
C TYR A 69 0.55 -6.16 -7.13
N THR A 70 -0.14 -6.98 -6.36
CA THR A 70 0.48 -7.75 -5.28
C THR A 70 0.92 -9.11 -5.78
N TRP A 71 2.15 -9.52 -5.46
CA TRP A 71 2.68 -10.82 -5.82
C TRP A 71 2.98 -11.64 -4.57
N GLY A 72 2.63 -12.92 -4.63
CA GLY A 72 2.91 -13.91 -3.58
C GLY A 72 1.68 -14.39 -2.83
N ASP A 73 1.84 -15.51 -2.12
CA ASP A 73 0.78 -16.33 -1.49
C ASP A 73 0.19 -15.70 -0.21
N GLY A 74 0.32 -14.37 -0.04
CA GLY A 74 0.15 -13.70 1.25
C GLY A 74 -1.27 -13.21 1.55
N GLY A 75 -2.13 -13.11 0.54
CA GLY A 75 -3.47 -12.51 0.65
C GLY A 75 -3.49 -11.11 1.30
N SER A 76 -4.69 -10.62 1.59
CA SER A 76 -4.94 -9.30 2.20
C SER A 76 -4.37 -9.11 3.62
N LEU A 77 -3.69 -10.11 4.20
CA LEU A 77 -3.13 -10.05 5.55
C LEU A 77 -1.80 -9.30 5.63
N ASN A 78 -1.05 -9.26 4.53
CA ASN A 78 0.27 -8.64 4.47
C ASN A 78 0.28 -7.30 3.73
N VAL A 79 -0.85 -6.92 3.12
CA VAL A 79 -1.03 -5.61 2.46
C VAL A 79 -2.01 -4.76 3.24
N GLY A 80 -1.68 -3.48 3.39
CA GLY A 80 -2.60 -2.45 3.82
C GLY A 80 -2.77 -1.44 2.69
N PHE A 81 -4.00 -0.97 2.51
CA PHE A 81 -4.31 0.18 1.68
C PHE A 81 -5.21 1.14 2.45
N ALA A 82 -4.98 2.44 2.27
CA ALA A 82 -5.99 3.47 2.53
C ALA A 82 -6.10 4.31 1.27
N TYR A 83 -7.32 4.53 0.79
CA TYR A 83 -7.54 5.11 -0.53
C TYR A 83 -8.85 5.86 -0.61
N ASP A 84 -8.95 6.75 -1.59
CA ASP A 84 -10.20 7.39 -1.99
C ASP A 84 -11.05 6.39 -2.80
N PRO A 85 -12.21 5.94 -2.29
CA PRO A 85 -13.04 4.93 -2.96
C PRO A 85 -13.73 5.45 -4.23
N THR A 86 -13.72 6.76 -4.47
CA THR A 86 -14.25 7.35 -5.71
C THR A 86 -13.25 7.30 -6.86
N ARG A 87 -11.97 7.06 -6.55
CA ARG A 87 -10.86 7.07 -7.51
C ARG A 87 -10.11 5.75 -7.57
N CYS A 88 -10.14 4.99 -6.48
CA CYS A 88 -9.48 3.71 -6.38
C CYS A 88 -10.45 2.60 -6.00
N SER A 89 -10.18 1.40 -6.50
CA SER A 89 -10.92 0.17 -6.22
C SER A 89 -9.95 -0.95 -5.85
N PHE A 90 -10.28 -1.67 -4.78
CA PHE A 90 -9.50 -2.82 -4.33
C PHE A 90 -10.16 -4.12 -4.81
N GLU A 91 -9.38 -4.99 -5.44
CA GLU A 91 -9.80 -6.33 -5.85
C GLU A 91 -9.42 -7.33 -4.77
N HIS A 92 -10.40 -8.02 -4.21
CA HIS A 92 -10.19 -8.88 -3.04
C HIS A 92 -9.52 -10.20 -3.38
N ASP A 93 -9.72 -10.71 -4.60
CA ASP A 93 -9.21 -12.01 -5.04
C ASP A 93 -7.69 -11.98 -5.27
N THR A 94 -7.20 -10.92 -5.91
CA THR A 94 -5.77 -10.72 -6.18
C THR A 94 -5.09 -9.80 -5.18
N ALA A 95 -5.86 -9.15 -4.29
CA ALA A 95 -5.39 -8.10 -3.39
C ALA A 95 -4.74 -6.90 -4.10
N ASP A 96 -5.16 -6.61 -5.34
CA ASP A 96 -4.65 -5.51 -6.15
C ASP A 96 -5.41 -4.21 -5.91
N LEU A 97 -4.75 -3.08 -6.14
CA LEU A 97 -5.37 -1.76 -6.08
C LEU A 97 -5.28 -1.07 -7.45
N THR A 98 -6.42 -0.66 -7.97
CA THR A 98 -6.54 0.14 -9.20
C THR A 98 -6.87 1.58 -8.82
N CYS A 99 -6.15 2.57 -9.34
CA CYS A 99 -6.44 3.99 -9.13
C CYS A 99 -6.51 4.75 -10.47
N ASN A 100 -7.60 5.48 -10.70
CA ASN A 100 -7.90 6.21 -11.94
C ASN A 100 -7.84 7.75 -11.79
#